data_AF-A0A371LY26-F1
#
_entry.id   AF-A0A371LY26-F1
#
_cell.length_a   1.000
_cell.length_b   1.000
_cell.length_c   1.000
_cell.angle_alpha   90.00
_cell.angle_beta   90.00
_cell.angle_gamma   90.00
#
_symmetry.space_group_name_H-M   'P 1'
#
loop_
_entity.id
_entity.type
_entity.pdbx_description
1 polymer ?
#
loop_
_entity_poly.entity_id
_entity_poly.type
_entity_poly.pdbx_seq_one_letter_code
_entity_poly.pdbx_strand_id
1 'polypeptide(L)'
;MASDDSTATQLPSDSESDVIGRIEDEILSRRGFLVGLATGGVGGAGAVLGLTRSDEGFQSLATLAGGATLPAMVQYYLPAVDSSGEGLILPVKFAFSEGDGELFVDVGDVEVRHDLQLALREATETATRLTGRSLAGTSIRVTFDPPDSEVLALGGKSWEAGLTVALVASLRRQSPPRTKLITGVVNDEGVLLPVGKIGAKARAARALGATELIVSDDTPSDVTVQGIRVVEVASIGDALDRIL
;
A
#
# COMPACT_ATOMS: atom_id res chain seq x y z
N MET A 1 -43.45 -48.54 -19.11
CA MET A 1 -42.49 -47.51 -19.60
C MET A 1 -43.30 -46.55 -20.43
N ALA A 2 -43.54 -45.29 -20.11
CA ALA A 2 -43.06 -44.42 -19.04
C ALA A 2 -44.24 -43.53 -18.58
N SER A 3 -44.20 -43.12 -17.33
CA SER A 3 -45.10 -42.17 -16.67
C SER A 3 -44.64 -40.75 -16.98
N ASP A 4 -45.52 -39.94 -17.58
CA ASP A 4 -45.35 -38.49 -17.74
C ASP A 4 -45.83 -37.81 -16.46
N ASP A 5 -44.89 -37.35 -15.65
CA ASP A 5 -45.12 -36.56 -14.44
C ASP A 5 -45.05 -35.07 -14.82
N SER A 6 -46.22 -34.44 -14.87
CA SER A 6 -46.37 -32.99 -14.97
C SER A 6 -46.32 -32.40 -13.57
N THR A 7 -45.11 -32.07 -13.10
CA THR A 7 -44.91 -31.26 -11.89
C THR A 7 -44.19 -29.97 -12.26
N ALA A 8 -44.99 -28.97 -12.67
CA ALA A 8 -44.57 -27.59 -12.69
C ALA A 8 -44.40 -27.10 -11.25
N THR A 9 -43.19 -27.17 -10.72
CA THR A 9 -42.83 -26.50 -9.46
C THR A 9 -42.66 -25.01 -9.75
N GLN A 10 -43.66 -24.23 -9.32
CA GLN A 10 -43.59 -22.77 -9.27
C GLN A 10 -42.43 -22.35 -8.33
N LEU A 11 -41.45 -21.62 -8.88
CA LEU A 11 -40.43 -20.91 -8.10
C LEU A 11 -41.11 -19.75 -7.35
N PRO A 12 -40.95 -19.63 -6.03
CA PRO A 12 -41.46 -18.47 -5.30
C PRO A 12 -40.71 -17.21 -5.75
N SER A 13 -41.46 -16.18 -6.12
CA SER A 13 -40.95 -14.85 -6.42
C SER A 13 -40.65 -14.13 -5.10
N ASP A 14 -39.41 -14.25 -4.62
CA ASP A 14 -38.93 -13.50 -3.48
C ASP A 14 -38.78 -12.02 -3.88
N SER A 15 -39.72 -11.19 -3.42
CA SER A 15 -39.69 -9.73 -3.59
C SER A 15 -38.57 -9.12 -2.74
N GLU A 16 -37.79 -8.20 -3.32
CA GLU A 16 -36.66 -7.48 -2.71
C GLU A 16 -36.96 -6.81 -1.35
N SER A 17 -38.24 -6.61 -1.01
CA SER A 17 -38.69 -6.08 0.28
C SER A 17 -38.45 -7.02 1.48
N ASP A 18 -38.26 -8.32 1.24
CA ASP A 18 -38.15 -9.33 2.31
C ASP A 18 -36.70 -9.51 2.84
N VAL A 19 -35.72 -8.94 2.11
CA VAL A 19 -34.30 -8.94 2.48
C VAL A 19 -33.94 -7.69 3.30
N ILE A 20 -34.55 -6.55 3.00
CA ILE A 20 -34.33 -5.28 3.73
C ILE A 20 -34.82 -5.40 5.19
N GLY A 21 -35.94 -6.08 5.44
CA GLY A 21 -36.48 -6.26 6.79
C GLY A 21 -35.57 -7.07 7.74
N ARG A 22 -34.78 -8.02 7.22
CA ARG A 22 -33.83 -8.80 8.05
C ARG A 22 -32.56 -8.04 8.42
N ILE A 23 -32.18 -7.03 7.65
CA ILE A 23 -30.98 -6.22 7.93
C ILE A 23 -31.30 -5.16 9.00
N GLU A 24 -32.53 -4.65 9.05
CA GLU A 24 -32.95 -3.64 10.03
C GLU A 24 -33.14 -4.20 11.44
N ASP A 25 -33.59 -5.45 11.58
CA ASP A 25 -33.78 -6.11 12.88
C ASP A 25 -32.46 -6.55 13.55
N GLU A 26 -31.38 -6.75 12.78
CA GLU A 26 -30.08 -7.16 13.33
C GLU A 26 -29.21 -5.97 13.77
N ILE A 27 -29.45 -4.77 13.23
CA ILE A 27 -28.70 -3.54 13.55
C ILE A 27 -29.25 -2.83 14.80
N LEU A 28 -30.52 -3.05 15.16
CA LEU A 28 -31.15 -2.41 16.34
C LEU A 28 -31.02 -3.22 17.65
N SER A 29 -30.56 -4.48 17.59
CA SER A 29 -30.35 -5.33 18.77
C SER A 29 -28.98 -5.14 19.46
N ARG A 30 -28.04 -4.41 18.84
CA ARG A 30 -26.69 -4.15 19.43
C ARG A 30 -26.52 -2.80 20.12
N ARG A 31 -27.61 -2.09 20.44
CA ARG A 31 -27.58 -0.92 21.32
C ARG A 31 -27.88 -1.32 22.76
N GLY A 32 -26.87 -1.90 23.42
CA GLY A 32 -27.02 -2.31 24.82
C GLY A 32 -25.74 -2.80 25.48
N PHE A 33 -24.68 -1.98 25.53
CA PHE A 33 -23.65 -2.19 26.56
C PHE A 33 -22.78 -0.95 26.81
N LEU A 34 -23.27 0.01 27.58
CA LEU A 34 -22.44 1.05 28.21
C LEU A 34 -23.08 1.48 29.54
N VAL A 35 -23.10 0.57 30.53
CA VAL A 35 -23.25 0.93 31.94
C VAL A 35 -22.42 -0.06 32.76
N GLY A 36 -21.35 0.45 33.41
CA GLY A 36 -20.47 -0.37 34.22
C GLY A 36 -19.37 0.42 34.93
N LEU A 37 -19.70 1.53 35.60
CA LEU A 37 -18.82 2.13 36.60
C LEU A 37 -18.86 1.25 37.85
N ALA A 38 -17.95 0.28 37.94
CA ALA A 38 -17.69 -0.45 39.17
C ALA A 38 -16.69 0.34 40.01
N THR A 39 -17.21 0.98 41.06
CA THR A 39 -16.46 1.38 42.24
C THR A 39 -15.95 0.14 42.98
N GLY A 40 -14.65 0.08 43.29
CA GLY A 40 -14.15 -0.76 44.38
C GLY A 40 -12.73 -1.30 44.21
N GLY A 41 -11.91 -1.06 45.24
CA GLY A 41 -10.88 -2.02 45.68
C GLY A 41 -9.44 -1.68 45.37
N VAL A 42 -8.77 -1.00 46.29
CA VAL A 42 -7.31 -0.91 46.38
C VAL A 42 -6.73 -2.31 46.65
N GLY A 43 -5.87 -2.81 45.74
CA GLY A 43 -5.07 -4.01 45.98
C GLY A 43 -4.40 -4.56 44.72
N GLY A 44 -3.13 -4.19 44.50
CA GLY A 44 -2.24 -4.83 43.52
C GLY A 44 -2.07 -4.04 42.20
N ALA A 45 -0.87 -3.50 41.97
CA ALA A 45 -0.34 -2.96 40.70
C ALA A 45 -1.40 -2.41 39.71
N GLY A 46 -2.11 -1.36 40.12
CA GLY A 46 -3.15 -0.74 39.31
C GLY A 46 -2.57 0.11 38.17
N ALA A 47 -2.86 -0.28 36.93
CA ALA A 47 -2.87 0.66 35.82
C ALA A 47 -4.02 1.65 36.05
N VAL A 48 -3.68 2.92 36.29
CA VAL A 48 -4.65 4.00 36.39
C VAL A 48 -5.10 4.36 34.98
N LEU A 49 -6.30 3.92 34.58
CA LEU A 49 -6.97 4.36 33.36
C LEU A 49 -7.49 5.80 33.58
N GLY A 50 -6.64 6.78 33.32
CA GLY A 50 -7.06 8.17 33.17
C GLY A 50 -7.57 8.43 31.75
N LEU A 51 -8.87 8.61 31.57
CA LEU A 51 -9.44 9.11 30.33
C LEU A 51 -9.38 10.65 30.36
N THR A 52 -8.28 11.23 29.87
CA THR A 52 -8.24 12.68 29.59
C THR A 52 -8.65 12.91 28.15
N ARG A 53 -9.81 13.56 27.95
CA ARG A 53 -10.24 14.08 26.66
C ARG A 53 -9.36 15.30 26.31
N SER A 54 -8.50 15.16 25.31
CA SER A 54 -7.76 16.26 24.67
C SER A 54 -8.03 16.18 23.17
N ASP A 55 -8.42 17.31 22.57
CA ASP A 55 -8.89 17.43 21.17
C ASP A 55 -7.80 17.30 20.09
N GLU A 56 -6.76 16.48 20.33
CA GLU A 56 -5.78 16.12 19.32
C GLU A 56 -5.71 14.60 19.22
N GLY A 57 -5.76 14.11 17.99
CA GLY A 57 -6.22 12.77 17.61
C GLY A 57 -5.55 11.60 18.33
N PHE A 58 -6.30 10.50 18.36
CA PHE A 58 -5.97 9.17 18.87
C PHE A 58 -4.59 8.62 18.44
N GLN A 59 -3.50 9.18 18.99
CA GLN A 59 -2.21 8.52 19.02
C GLN A 59 -2.28 7.43 20.08
N SER A 60 -2.59 6.25 19.56
CA SER A 60 -3.04 5.05 20.23
C SER A 60 -2.13 4.61 21.40
N LEU A 61 -2.78 4.21 22.48
CA LEU A 61 -2.22 3.54 23.66
C LEU A 61 -1.52 2.21 23.35
N ALA A 62 -1.51 1.75 22.09
CA ALA A 62 -0.77 0.57 21.62
C ALA A 62 0.75 0.67 21.84
N THR A 63 1.29 1.89 22.01
CA THR A 63 2.74 2.11 22.18
C THR A 63 3.26 1.64 23.55
N LEU A 64 2.40 1.43 24.55
CA LEU A 64 2.82 1.10 25.92
C LEU A 64 2.92 -0.42 26.20
N ALA A 65 2.59 -1.27 25.22
CA ALA A 65 2.62 -2.72 25.37
C ALA A 65 3.67 -3.40 24.48
N GLY A 66 4.84 -2.80 24.25
CA GLY A 66 6.02 -3.48 23.68
C GLY A 66 5.89 -4.12 22.28
N GLY A 67 4.72 -4.04 21.64
CA GLY A 67 4.46 -4.51 20.29
C GLY A 67 4.80 -3.42 19.30
N ALA A 68 5.87 -3.63 18.53
CA ALA A 68 6.31 -2.73 17.48
C ALA A 68 5.26 -2.63 16.36
N THR A 69 4.36 -1.63 16.42
CA THR A 69 3.39 -1.36 15.35
C THR A 69 4.07 -0.66 14.17
N LEU A 70 3.68 -1.04 12.94
CA LEU A 70 4.07 -0.35 11.71
C LEU A 70 3.50 1.08 11.70
N PRO A 71 4.12 2.02 10.94
CA PRO A 71 3.50 3.33 10.76
C PRO A 71 2.10 3.16 10.14
N ALA A 72 1.14 3.95 10.62
CA ALA A 72 -0.24 3.86 10.15
C ALA A 72 -0.37 4.07 8.63
N MET A 73 0.52 4.89 8.05
CA MET A 73 0.56 5.16 6.63
C MET A 73 1.99 5.48 6.16
N VAL A 74 2.37 4.98 4.99
CA VAL A 74 3.59 5.37 4.27
C VAL A 74 3.21 5.81 2.86
N GLN A 75 3.75 6.94 2.41
CA GLN A 75 3.56 7.45 1.05
C GLN A 75 4.89 7.47 0.32
N TYR A 76 4.86 7.08 -0.96
CA TYR A 76 6.00 7.21 -1.87
C TYR A 76 5.54 7.68 -3.25
N TYR A 77 6.49 8.00 -4.14
CA TYR A 77 6.22 8.58 -5.45
C TYR A 77 6.93 7.78 -6.53
N LEU A 78 6.16 7.19 -7.43
CA LEU A 78 6.63 6.24 -8.43
C LEU A 78 6.76 6.95 -9.80
N PRO A 79 7.97 7.06 -10.36
CA PRO A 79 8.16 7.57 -11.72
C PRO A 79 7.60 6.59 -12.76
N ALA A 80 6.73 7.08 -13.63
CA ALA A 80 6.06 6.29 -14.66
C ALA A 80 6.10 7.03 -16.01
N VAL A 81 5.55 6.38 -17.04
CA VAL A 81 5.22 7.01 -18.32
C VAL A 81 3.79 6.65 -18.69
N ASP A 82 3.09 7.57 -19.36
CA ASP A 82 1.76 7.33 -19.90
C ASP A 82 1.81 6.65 -21.29
N SER A 83 0.64 6.48 -21.90
CA SER A 83 0.49 5.88 -23.24
C SER A 83 1.11 6.72 -24.37
N SER A 84 1.29 8.03 -24.16
CA SER A 84 1.99 8.93 -25.10
C SER A 84 3.52 8.89 -24.93
N GLY A 85 4.00 8.29 -23.84
CA GLY A 85 5.42 8.22 -23.48
C GLY A 85 5.90 9.43 -22.69
N GLU A 86 5.00 10.30 -22.27
CA GLU A 86 5.30 11.41 -21.36
C GLU A 86 5.45 10.90 -19.93
N GLY A 87 6.34 11.55 -19.18
CA GLY A 87 6.65 11.14 -17.82
C GLY A 87 5.63 11.69 -16.82
N LEU A 88 5.21 10.85 -15.88
CA LEU A 88 4.35 11.25 -14.76
C LEU A 88 4.89 10.69 -13.44
N ILE A 89 4.42 11.26 -12.34
CA ILE A 89 4.66 10.73 -11.00
C ILE A 89 3.34 10.20 -10.46
N LEU A 90 3.37 8.95 -9.99
CA LEU A 90 2.24 8.33 -9.32
C LEU A 90 2.51 8.23 -7.82
N PRO A 91 1.88 9.08 -6.99
CA PRO A 91 1.81 8.85 -5.56
C PRO A 91 1.17 7.49 -5.24
N VAL A 92 1.80 6.75 -4.33
CA VAL A 92 1.28 5.50 -3.77
C VAL A 92 1.26 5.61 -2.26
N LYS A 93 0.17 5.16 -1.65
CA LYS A 93 -0.03 5.15 -0.19
C LYS A 93 -0.22 3.70 0.26
N PHE A 94 0.50 3.33 1.31
CA PHE A 94 0.36 2.05 1.99
C PHE A 94 -0.20 2.31 3.37
N ALA A 95 -1.36 1.74 3.68
CA ALA A 95 -1.93 1.71 5.03
C ALA A 95 -1.80 0.30 5.60
N PHE A 96 -1.38 0.21 6.85
CA PHE A 96 -1.10 -1.06 7.53
C PHE A 96 -2.07 -1.25 8.68
N SER A 97 -2.64 -2.44 8.80
CA SER A 97 -3.50 -2.85 9.92
C SER A 97 -3.21 -4.29 10.33
N GLU A 98 -3.69 -4.69 11.51
CA GLU A 98 -3.68 -6.11 11.89
C GLU A 98 -4.49 -6.94 10.87
N GLY A 99 -4.00 -8.14 10.56
CA GLY A 99 -4.61 -9.06 9.61
C GLY A 99 -3.74 -10.30 9.36
N ASP A 100 -3.96 -10.99 8.24
CA ASP A 100 -3.35 -12.30 7.95
C ASP A 100 -2.43 -12.26 6.70
N GLY A 101 -1.85 -11.09 6.42
CA GLY A 101 -0.89 -10.91 5.31
C GLY A 101 -1.54 -10.56 3.98
N GLU A 102 -2.79 -10.09 3.98
CA GLU A 102 -3.51 -9.72 2.77
C GLU A 102 -2.99 -8.43 2.16
N LEU A 103 -2.99 -8.38 0.84
CA LEU A 103 -2.70 -7.19 0.07
C LEU A 103 -3.95 -6.75 -0.69
N PHE A 104 -4.53 -5.62 -0.26
CA PHE A 104 -5.67 -4.99 -0.91
C PHE A 104 -5.19 -3.85 -1.81
N VAL A 105 -5.55 -3.88 -3.08
CA VAL A 105 -5.26 -2.79 -4.02
C VAL A 105 -6.56 -2.06 -4.31
N ASP A 106 -6.55 -0.73 -4.12
CA ASP A 106 -7.64 0.12 -4.55
C ASP A 106 -7.65 0.21 -6.08
N VAL A 107 -8.78 -0.12 -6.69
CA VAL A 107 -8.97 -0.21 -8.15
C VAL A 107 -9.78 0.94 -8.72
N GLY A 108 -10.14 1.94 -7.91
CA GLY A 108 -10.96 3.07 -8.36
C GLY A 108 -10.30 3.89 -9.47
N ASP A 109 -9.01 4.17 -9.31
CA ASP A 109 -8.27 5.11 -10.17
C ASP A 109 -7.16 4.45 -11.00
N VAL A 110 -6.97 3.13 -10.86
CA VAL A 110 -5.89 2.40 -11.55
C VAL A 110 -6.38 1.08 -12.15
N GLU A 111 -5.92 0.77 -13.35
CA GLU A 111 -6.15 -0.55 -13.96
C GLU A 111 -5.19 -1.58 -13.36
N VAL A 112 -5.72 -2.57 -12.63
CA VAL A 112 -4.90 -3.62 -12.00
C VAL A 112 -4.55 -4.72 -12.99
N ARG A 113 -3.44 -4.50 -13.70
CA ARG A 113 -2.87 -5.44 -14.67
C ARG A 113 -1.93 -6.48 -14.01
N HIS A 114 -1.61 -7.53 -14.76
CA HIS A 114 -0.78 -8.64 -14.28
C HIS A 114 0.62 -8.19 -13.80
N ASP A 115 1.23 -7.23 -14.48
CA ASP A 115 2.51 -6.62 -14.13
C ASP A 115 2.46 -5.86 -12.80
N LEU A 116 1.40 -5.10 -12.53
CA LEU A 116 1.22 -4.43 -11.24
C LEU A 116 1.04 -5.43 -10.10
N GLN A 117 0.21 -6.46 -10.30
CA GLN A 117 0.01 -7.53 -9.32
C GLN A 117 1.34 -8.24 -9.00
N LEU A 118 2.12 -8.54 -10.04
CA LEU A 118 3.43 -9.17 -9.92
C LEU A 118 4.42 -8.26 -9.18
N ALA A 119 4.51 -6.99 -9.54
CA ALA A 119 5.38 -6.01 -8.92
C ALA A 119 5.10 -5.86 -7.42
N LEU A 120 3.84 -5.81 -7.02
CA LEU A 120 3.45 -5.67 -5.61
C LEU A 120 3.81 -6.91 -4.78
N ARG A 121 3.55 -8.11 -5.33
CA ARG A 121 3.91 -9.36 -4.67
C ARG A 121 5.43 -9.45 -4.45
N GLU A 122 6.21 -9.25 -5.52
CA GLU A 122 7.66 -9.38 -5.46
C GLU A 122 8.32 -8.27 -4.64
N ALA A 123 7.77 -7.05 -4.64
CA ALA A 123 8.19 -5.99 -3.73
C ALA A 123 7.95 -6.34 -2.25
N THR A 124 6.84 -7.01 -1.94
CA THR A 124 6.52 -7.46 -0.58
C THR A 124 7.47 -8.56 -0.11
N GLU A 125 7.74 -9.54 -0.97
CA GLU A 125 8.70 -10.63 -0.73
C GLU A 125 10.11 -10.07 -0.54
N THR A 126 10.53 -9.16 -1.44
CA THR A 126 11.84 -8.51 -1.38
C THR A 126 11.99 -7.67 -0.12
N ALA A 127 10.99 -6.86 0.26
CA ALA A 127 11.05 -6.06 1.48
C ALA A 127 11.17 -6.92 2.75
N THR A 128 10.41 -8.02 2.81
CA THR A 128 10.49 -9.01 3.90
C THR A 128 11.88 -9.63 3.99
N ARG A 129 12.43 -10.07 2.85
CA ARG A 129 13.77 -10.66 2.74
C ARG A 129 14.87 -9.70 3.17
N LEU A 130 14.83 -8.44 2.70
CA LEU A 130 15.85 -7.43 3.00
C LEU A 130 15.85 -6.96 4.45
N THR A 131 14.70 -7.02 5.13
CA THR A 131 14.56 -6.54 6.51
C THR A 131 14.57 -7.65 7.55
N GLY A 132 14.36 -8.90 7.14
CA GLY A 132 14.14 -10.03 8.05
C GLY A 132 12.87 -9.90 8.89
N ARG A 133 11.94 -9.02 8.50
CA ARG A 133 10.67 -8.75 9.21
C ARG A 133 9.50 -9.31 8.41
N SER A 134 8.58 -9.97 9.10
CA SER A 134 7.38 -10.57 8.48
C SER A 134 6.24 -9.57 8.34
N LEU A 135 5.49 -9.69 7.25
CA LEU A 135 4.19 -9.03 7.02
C LEU A 135 3.00 -10.00 7.17
N ALA A 136 3.22 -11.25 7.59
CA ALA A 136 2.18 -12.28 7.67
C ALA A 136 1.05 -11.96 8.67
N GLY A 137 1.28 -11.08 9.64
CA GLY A 137 0.27 -10.62 10.60
C GLY A 137 -0.29 -9.23 10.26
N THR A 138 -0.16 -8.79 9.01
CA THR A 138 -0.46 -7.42 8.61
C THR A 138 -1.22 -7.40 7.30
N SER A 139 -2.43 -6.84 7.32
CA SER A 139 -3.09 -6.45 6.07
C SER A 139 -2.50 -5.14 5.57
N ILE A 140 -2.29 -5.05 4.26
CA ILE A 140 -1.74 -3.89 3.57
C ILE A 140 -2.77 -3.39 2.57
N ARG A 141 -3.21 -2.14 2.71
CA ARG A 141 -4.01 -1.46 1.69
C ARG A 141 -3.12 -0.53 0.87
N VAL A 142 -3.12 -0.70 -0.44
CA VAL A 142 -2.38 0.09 -1.41
C VAL A 142 -3.36 0.96 -2.19
N THR A 143 -3.15 2.26 -2.15
CA THR A 143 -3.93 3.24 -2.91
C THR A 143 -3.00 4.01 -3.83
N PHE A 144 -3.36 4.07 -5.11
CA PHE A 144 -2.68 4.87 -6.12
C PHE A 144 -3.49 6.14 -6.37
N ASP A 145 -2.81 7.27 -6.55
CA ASP A 145 -3.43 8.61 -6.63
C ASP A 145 -2.95 9.30 -7.91
N PRO A 146 -3.43 8.90 -9.10
CA PRO A 146 -2.96 9.43 -10.37
C PRO A 146 -3.25 10.94 -10.49
N PRO A 147 -2.39 11.70 -11.18
CA PRO A 147 -2.53 13.15 -11.28
C PRO A 147 -3.76 13.60 -12.09
N ASP A 148 -4.26 12.74 -12.98
CA ASP A 148 -5.42 13.00 -13.82
C ASP A 148 -6.60 12.12 -13.39
N SER A 149 -7.83 12.60 -13.63
CA SER A 149 -9.08 11.92 -13.25
C SER A 149 -9.46 10.74 -14.17
N GLU A 150 -8.56 10.30 -15.04
CA GLU A 150 -8.75 9.13 -15.89
C GLU A 150 -8.10 7.91 -15.25
N VAL A 151 -8.73 6.73 -15.41
CA VAL A 151 -8.18 5.47 -14.89
C VAL A 151 -6.82 5.22 -15.54
N LEU A 152 -5.77 5.19 -14.72
CA LEU A 152 -4.41 5.06 -15.22
C LEU A 152 -4.07 3.59 -15.50
N ALA A 153 -3.82 3.28 -16.78
CA ALA A 153 -3.32 1.98 -17.20
C ALA A 153 -1.80 1.90 -17.02
N LEU A 154 -1.38 1.37 -15.86
CA LEU A 154 0.03 1.16 -15.55
C LEU A 154 0.56 -0.07 -16.30
N GLY A 155 1.39 0.15 -17.33
CA GLY A 155 2.15 -0.90 -18.02
C GLY A 155 3.62 -1.01 -17.60
N GLY A 156 4.07 -2.23 -17.34
CA GLY A 156 5.45 -2.59 -17.02
C GLY A 156 5.71 -2.80 -15.52
N LYS A 157 6.87 -3.35 -15.17
CA LYS A 157 7.26 -3.65 -13.78
C LYS A 157 8.17 -2.59 -13.14
N SER A 158 8.44 -1.49 -13.85
CA SER A 158 9.48 -0.51 -13.49
C SER A 158 9.27 0.28 -12.19
N TRP A 159 8.15 0.05 -11.49
CA TRP A 159 7.81 0.63 -10.19
C TRP A 159 8.15 -0.27 -9.02
N GLU A 160 8.46 -1.54 -9.27
CA GLU A 160 8.74 -2.52 -8.23
C GLU A 160 9.84 -2.06 -7.26
N ALA A 161 10.93 -1.47 -7.77
CA ALA A 161 11.97 -0.92 -6.90
C ALA A 161 11.43 0.18 -5.97
N GLY A 162 10.52 1.03 -6.46
CA GLY A 162 9.88 2.07 -5.65
C GLY A 162 8.88 1.52 -4.64
N LEU A 163 8.10 0.51 -5.02
CA LEU A 163 7.21 -0.22 -4.11
C LEU A 163 8.02 -0.91 -3.00
N THR A 164 9.16 -1.51 -3.35
CA THR A 164 10.09 -2.14 -2.41
C THR A 164 10.64 -1.12 -1.42
N VAL A 165 11.06 0.07 -1.89
CA VAL A 165 11.52 1.16 -1.01
C VAL A 165 10.44 1.56 -0.01
N ALA A 166 9.19 1.74 -0.46
CA ALA A 166 8.08 2.12 0.41
C ALA A 166 7.80 1.07 1.50
N LEU A 167 7.81 -0.22 1.13
CA LEU A 167 7.58 -1.34 2.05
C LEU A 167 8.77 -1.56 3.00
N VAL A 168 10.01 -1.41 2.54
CA VAL A 168 11.19 -1.44 3.42
C VAL A 168 11.15 -0.28 4.41
N ALA A 169 10.79 0.92 3.94
CA ALA A 169 10.63 2.09 4.81
C ALA A 169 9.56 1.84 5.88
N SER A 170 8.41 1.25 5.54
CA SER A 170 7.37 0.92 6.52
C SER A 170 7.88 -0.08 7.55
N LEU A 171 8.51 -1.16 7.10
CA LEU A 171 9.11 -2.19 7.95
C LEU A 171 10.22 -1.63 8.84
N ARG A 172 10.99 -0.64 8.39
CA ARG A 172 12.01 0.08 9.17
C ARG A 172 11.44 1.21 10.03
N ARG A 173 10.15 1.54 9.89
CA ARG A 173 9.48 2.68 10.53
C ARG A 173 10.12 4.02 10.17
N GLN A 174 10.44 4.17 8.90
CA GLN A 174 11.01 5.37 8.29
C GLN A 174 10.01 5.94 7.29
N SER A 175 10.10 7.25 7.06
CA SER A 175 9.35 7.92 6.00
C SER A 175 10.29 8.16 4.82
N PRO A 176 10.03 7.57 3.64
CA PRO A 176 10.91 7.79 2.50
C PRO A 176 10.79 9.25 2.03
N PRO A 177 11.90 9.89 1.63
CA PRO A 177 11.89 11.28 1.20
C PRO A 177 11.19 11.44 -0.16
N ARG A 178 10.52 12.57 -0.37
CA ARG A 178 9.98 12.98 -1.68
C ARG A 178 11.06 13.41 -2.67
N THR A 179 12.28 13.67 -2.21
CA THR A 179 13.36 14.28 -3.00
C THR A 179 14.27 13.27 -3.71
N LYS A 180 14.14 11.98 -3.41
CA LYS A 180 14.92 10.89 -4.01
C LYS A 180 13.94 9.81 -4.47
N LEU A 181 13.82 9.63 -5.77
CA LEU A 181 12.90 8.67 -6.37
C LEU A 181 13.70 7.55 -7.04
N ILE A 182 13.09 6.39 -7.24
CA ILE A 182 13.72 5.24 -7.92
C ILE A 182 12.79 4.67 -8.98
N THR A 183 13.38 4.17 -10.07
CA THR A 183 12.69 3.31 -11.03
C THR A 183 13.59 2.13 -11.39
N GLY A 184 12.99 0.96 -11.56
CA GLY A 184 13.72 -0.28 -11.83
C GLY A 184 12.89 -1.51 -11.50
N VAL A 185 13.41 -2.65 -11.94
CA VAL A 185 12.92 -3.98 -11.58
C VAL A 185 13.95 -4.60 -10.64
N VAL A 186 13.52 -5.27 -9.58
CA VAL A 186 14.41 -5.95 -8.65
C VAL A 186 14.37 -7.43 -8.99
N ASN A 187 15.54 -8.07 -9.14
CA ASN A 187 15.59 -9.52 -9.33
C ASN A 187 15.73 -10.27 -7.99
N ASP A 188 15.72 -11.60 -8.05
CA ASP A 188 15.79 -12.45 -6.86
C ASP A 188 17.06 -12.23 -6.04
N GLU A 189 18.18 -11.87 -6.69
CA GLU A 189 19.45 -11.53 -6.05
C GLU A 189 19.49 -10.11 -5.46
N GLY A 190 18.48 -9.27 -5.73
CA GLY A 190 18.43 -7.87 -5.31
C GLY A 190 19.18 -6.90 -6.24
N VAL A 191 19.60 -7.35 -7.42
CA VAL A 191 20.14 -6.50 -8.48
C VAL A 191 19.02 -5.64 -9.06
N LEU A 192 19.33 -4.38 -9.33
CA LEU A 192 18.43 -3.44 -9.96
C LEU A 192 18.60 -3.53 -11.48
N LEU A 193 17.57 -4.00 -12.18
CA LEU A 193 17.58 -4.18 -13.63
C LEU A 193 17.17 -2.89 -14.38
N PRO A 194 17.72 -2.67 -15.59
CA PRO A 194 17.47 -1.45 -16.37
C PRO A 194 16.03 -1.37 -16.87
N VAL A 195 15.53 -0.13 -17.00
CA VAL A 195 14.18 0.16 -17.48
C VAL A 195 14.19 1.29 -18.49
N GLY A 196 13.17 1.33 -19.35
CA GLY A 196 13.06 2.34 -20.39
C GLY A 196 12.63 3.73 -19.90
N LYS A 197 12.75 4.70 -20.82
CA LYS A 197 12.19 6.06 -20.73
C LYS A 197 12.67 6.87 -19.52
N ILE A 198 13.91 6.67 -19.09
CA ILE A 198 14.52 7.38 -17.95
C ILE A 198 14.46 8.90 -18.12
N GLY A 199 14.68 9.43 -19.33
CA GLY A 199 14.61 10.88 -19.56
C GLY A 199 13.23 11.48 -19.27
N ALA A 200 12.15 10.78 -19.62
CA ALA A 200 10.79 11.22 -19.32
C ALA A 200 10.51 11.15 -17.80
N LYS A 201 10.86 10.02 -17.18
CA LYS A 201 10.73 9.81 -15.73
C LYS A 201 11.53 10.84 -14.91
N ALA A 202 12.75 11.17 -15.35
CA ALA A 202 13.60 12.18 -14.70
C ALA A 202 13.00 13.59 -14.82
N ARG A 203 12.41 13.95 -15.97
CA ARG A 203 11.70 15.23 -16.12
C ARG A 203 10.48 15.32 -15.19
N ALA A 204 9.71 14.23 -15.05
CA ALA A 204 8.58 14.16 -14.15
C ALA A 204 9.01 14.26 -12.67
N ALA A 205 10.05 13.52 -12.29
CA ALA A 205 10.65 13.57 -10.95
C ALA A 205 11.13 14.99 -10.61
N ARG A 206 11.79 15.67 -11.56
CA ARG A 206 12.20 17.06 -11.42
C ARG A 206 11.00 17.99 -11.24
N ALA A 207 9.93 17.80 -12.02
CA ALA A 207 8.71 18.62 -11.91
C ALA A 207 8.03 18.48 -10.54
N LEU A 208 8.13 17.30 -9.91
CA LEU A 208 7.72 17.07 -8.52
C LEU A 208 8.60 17.81 -7.49
N GLY A 209 9.81 18.21 -7.88
CA GLY A 209 10.84 18.77 -7.00
C GLY A 209 11.84 17.74 -6.47
N ALA A 210 11.92 16.55 -7.08
CA ALA A 210 12.94 15.57 -6.74
C ALA A 210 14.34 16.04 -7.20
N THR A 211 15.32 15.80 -6.36
CA THR A 211 16.73 16.14 -6.63
C THR A 211 17.50 14.99 -7.24
N GLU A 212 17.03 13.75 -7.04
CA GLU A 212 17.66 12.54 -7.53
C GLU A 212 16.64 11.54 -8.08
N LEU A 213 16.99 10.93 -9.21
CA LEU A 213 16.36 9.72 -9.74
C LEU A 213 17.39 8.60 -9.73
N ILE A 214 17.16 7.59 -8.89
CA ILE A 214 17.96 6.37 -8.83
C ILE A 214 17.51 5.42 -9.95
N VAL A 215 18.48 4.85 -10.67
CA VAL A 215 18.29 3.90 -11.78
C VAL A 215 19.33 2.78 -11.68
N SER A 216 19.11 1.69 -12.43
CA SER A 216 20.11 0.62 -12.61
C SER A 216 21.38 1.18 -13.26
N ASP A 217 22.56 0.67 -12.88
CA ASP A 217 23.85 0.99 -13.49
C ASP A 217 24.03 0.42 -14.90
N ASP A 218 23.22 -0.56 -15.30
CA ASP A 218 23.10 -1.02 -16.70
C ASP A 218 22.22 -0.09 -17.56
N THR A 219 21.71 1.00 -16.99
CA THR A 219 20.97 2.03 -17.74
C THR A 219 21.93 2.83 -18.63
N PRO A 220 21.55 3.19 -19.88
CA PRO A 220 22.36 4.07 -20.71
C PRO A 220 22.75 5.35 -19.98
N SER A 221 24.05 5.56 -19.83
CA SER A 221 24.68 6.64 -19.05
C SER A 221 24.55 8.04 -19.68
N ASP A 222 23.87 8.16 -20.82
CA ASP A 222 23.73 9.41 -21.58
C ASP A 222 22.49 10.23 -21.20
N VAL A 223 21.66 9.74 -20.28
CA VAL A 223 20.43 10.43 -19.87
C VAL A 223 20.73 11.57 -18.89
N THR A 224 21.11 12.71 -19.43
CA THR A 224 21.28 13.96 -18.65
C THR A 224 20.02 14.82 -18.74
N VAL A 225 19.40 15.09 -17.58
CA VAL A 225 18.26 16.03 -17.47
C VAL A 225 18.66 17.18 -16.55
N GLN A 226 18.71 18.40 -17.08
CA GLN A 226 19.04 19.59 -16.28
C GLN A 226 18.10 19.74 -15.08
N GLY A 227 18.66 19.97 -13.89
CA GLY A 227 17.91 20.22 -12.66
C GLY A 227 17.56 18.97 -11.83
N ILE A 228 18.01 17.78 -12.23
CA ILE A 228 17.90 16.54 -11.44
C ILE A 228 19.15 15.68 -11.65
N ARG A 229 19.64 15.02 -10.60
CA ARG A 229 20.72 14.03 -10.74
C ARG A 229 20.14 12.66 -11.05
N VAL A 230 20.57 12.04 -12.15
CA VAL A 230 20.36 10.62 -12.38
C VAL A 230 21.51 9.88 -11.71
N VAL A 231 21.20 8.95 -10.81
CA VAL A 231 22.19 8.21 -10.02
C VAL A 231 22.05 6.73 -10.33
N GLU A 232 23.13 6.16 -10.84
CA GLU A 232 23.23 4.74 -11.17
C GLU A 232 23.63 3.93 -9.92
N VAL A 233 22.95 2.82 -9.69
CA VAL A 233 23.25 1.85 -8.62
C VAL A 233 23.04 0.41 -9.12
N ALA A 234 23.85 -0.52 -8.60
CA ALA A 234 23.80 -1.92 -8.99
C ALA A 234 22.65 -2.69 -8.32
N SER A 235 22.30 -2.31 -7.09
CA SER A 235 21.38 -3.10 -6.26
C SER A 235 20.32 -2.26 -5.55
N ILE A 236 19.23 -2.94 -5.14
CA ILE A 236 18.21 -2.35 -4.28
C ILE A 236 18.78 -1.99 -2.89
N GLY A 237 19.83 -2.68 -2.43
CA GLY A 237 20.52 -2.36 -1.17
C GLY A 237 21.17 -0.98 -1.22
N ASP A 238 21.96 -0.72 -2.26
CA ASP A 238 22.62 0.58 -2.47
C ASP A 238 21.61 1.71 -2.64
N ALA A 239 20.49 1.43 -3.33
CA ALA A 239 19.38 2.36 -3.42
C ALA A 239 18.78 2.71 -2.06
N LEU A 240 18.54 1.70 -1.21
CA LEU A 240 17.97 1.89 0.12
C LEU A 240 18.88 2.71 1.03
N ASP A 241 20.18 2.43 1.05
CA ASP A 241 21.17 3.19 1.84
C ASP A 241 21.28 4.66 1.39
N ARG A 242 20.94 4.92 0.13
CA ARG A 242 20.88 6.27 -0.41
C ARG A 242 19.57 6.97 -0.10
N ILE A 243 18.44 6.27 -0.11
CA ILE A 243 17.10 6.85 -0.02
C ILE A 243 16.64 7.01 1.44
N LEU A 244 16.87 6.02 2.29
CA LEU A 244 16.33 5.90 3.66
C LEU A 244 17.39 6.20 4.73
#